data_AF-A0AAE4ADB0-F1
#
_entry.id   AF-A0AAE4ADB0-F1
#
_cell.length_a   1.000
_cell.length_b   1.000
_cell.length_c   1.000
_cell.angle_alpha   90.00
_cell.angle_beta   90.00
_cell.angle_gamma   90.00
#
_symmetry.space_group_name_H-M   'P 1'
#
loop_
_entity.id
_entity.type
_entity.pdbx_description
1 polymer ?
#
loop_
_entity_poly.entity_id
_entity_poly.type
_entity_poly.pdbx_seq_one_letter_code
_entity_poly.pdbx_strand_id
1 'polypeptide(L)' 'ESCASTTALRRTEGVRKSAWRCSDDRQHTLLMTYRAENGFGGMNIGEATALIDNETCHATAVIIE' A
#
# COMPACT_ATOMS: atom_id res chain seq x y z
N GLU A 1 21.38 -0.57 -2.70
CA GLU A 1 21.28 -1.06 -1.31
C GLU A 1 19.88 -1.64 -1.11
N SER A 2 19.76 -2.76 -0.41
CA SER A 2 18.58 -3.63 -0.45
C SER A 2 17.43 -3.08 0.41
N CYS A 3 16.28 -2.81 -0.21
CA CYS A 3 15.06 -2.39 0.48
C CYS A 3 14.46 -3.55 1.28
N ALA A 4 14.40 -3.41 2.60
CA ALA A 4 13.74 -4.37 3.46
C ALA A 4 12.21 -4.19 3.35
N SER A 5 11.52 -5.21 2.86
CA SER A 5 10.06 -5.31 2.86
C SER A 5 9.56 -5.66 4.26
N THR A 6 8.79 -4.78 4.88
CA THR A 6 8.08 -5.07 6.12
C THR A 6 6.59 -5.17 5.82
N THR A 7 6.06 -6.39 5.81
CA THR A 7 4.62 -6.63 5.60
C THR A 7 3.87 -6.34 6.90
N ALA A 8 3.31 -5.14 7.03
CA ALA A 8 2.43 -4.79 8.15
C ALA A 8 1.03 -5.37 7.90
N LEU A 9 0.82 -6.61 8.35
CA LEU A 9 -0.42 -7.35 8.16
C LEU A 9 -1.50 -6.92 9.17
N ARG A 10 -2.02 -5.68 9.06
CA ARG A 10 -3.32 -5.39 9.69
C ARG A 10 -4.39 -6.08 8.86
N ARG A 11 -4.99 -7.11 9.45
CA ARG A 11 -6.04 -7.96 8.86
C ARG A 11 -7.37 -7.17 8.77
N THR A 12 -7.42 -6.16 7.92
CA THR A 12 -8.68 -5.69 7.34
C THR A 12 -9.02 -6.66 6.23
N GLU A 13 -10.13 -7.39 6.37
CA GLU A 13 -10.57 -8.41 5.41
C GLU A 13 -10.53 -7.85 3.97
N GLY A 14 -9.79 -8.52 3.08
CA GLY A 14 -9.69 -8.14 1.67
C GLY A 14 -8.53 -7.21 1.27
N VAL A 15 -7.73 -6.70 2.22
CA VAL A 15 -6.59 -5.80 1.90
C VAL A 15 -5.25 -6.41 2.32
N ARG A 16 -4.32 -6.54 1.38
CA ARG A 16 -2.90 -6.87 1.67
C ARG A 16 -2.06 -5.62 1.56
N LYS A 17 -1.25 -5.33 2.57
CA LYS A 17 -0.37 -4.15 2.62
C LYS A 17 1.08 -4.59 2.71
N SER A 18 1.91 -4.07 1.83
CA SER A 18 3.35 -4.30 1.79
C SER A 18 4.05 -2.94 1.87
N ALA A 19 4.87 -2.72 2.89
CA ALA A 19 5.65 -1.50 3.05
C ALA A 19 7.11 -1.76 2.68
N TRP A 20 7.69 -0.91 1.84
CA TRP A 20 9.11 -0.94 1.51
C TRP A 20 9.80 0.22 2.23
N ARG A 21 10.77 -0.08 3.08
CA ARG A 21 11.66 0.95 3.62
C ARG A 21 12.70 1.27 2.54
N CYS A 22 12.49 2.32 1.77
CA CYS A 22 13.42 2.76 0.74
C CYS A 22 13.53 4.29 0.73
N SER A 23 14.77 4.75 0.86
CA SER A 23 15.30 6.12 0.73
C SER A 23 15.56 6.88 2.03
N ASP A 24 16.72 7.56 2.05
CA ASP A 24 17.17 8.55 3.04
C ASP A 24 16.25 9.79 3.08
N ASP A 25 15.34 9.91 2.10
CA ASP A 25 14.46 11.06 1.87
C ASP A 25 13.21 11.09 2.77
N ARG A 26 13.19 10.31 3.86
CA ARG A 26 12.09 10.22 4.85
C ARG A 26 10.73 9.73 4.31
N GLN A 27 10.67 9.24 3.07
CA GLN A 27 9.45 8.69 2.47
C GLN A 27 9.49 7.16 2.43
N HIS A 28 8.34 6.52 2.63
CA HIS A 28 8.15 5.08 2.50
C HIS A 28 7.11 4.79 1.42
N THR A 29 7.43 3.88 0.51
CA THR A 29 6.46 3.41 -0.48
C THR A 29 5.62 2.28 0.11
N LEU A 30 4.31 2.47 0.16
CA LEU A 30 3.32 1.45 0.44
C LEU A 30 2.70 0.94 -0.85
N LEU A 31 2.67 -0.37 -0.99
CA LEU A 31 1.86 -1.07 -1.98
C LEU A 31 0.69 -1.74 -1.25
N MET A 32 -0.53 -1.49 -1.71
CA MET A 32 -1.76 -2.07 -1.18
C MET A 32 -2.50 -2.80 -2.28
N THR A 33 -2.71 -4.09 -2.13
CA THR A 33 -3.63 -4.85 -2.99
C THR A 33 -4.99 -4.89 -2.31
N TYR A 34 -6.03 -4.41 -2.98
CA TYR A 34 -7.40 -4.38 -2.48
C TYR A 34 -8.30 -5.32 -3.29
N ARG A 35 -9.31 -5.87 -2.62
CA ARG A 35 -10.39 -6.63 -3.25
C ARG A 35 -11.70 -5.89 -3.03
N ALA A 36 -12.38 -5.51 -4.11
CA ALA A 36 -13.64 -4.79 -4.05
C ALA A 36 -14.71 -5.55 -4.85
N GLU A 37 -15.91 -5.68 -4.28
CA GLU A 37 -17.05 -6.21 -5.02
C GLU A 37 -17.43 -5.24 -6.14
N ASN A 38 -17.58 -5.76 -7.35
CA ASN A 38 -18.16 -5.00 -8.43
C ASN A 38 -19.70 -5.16 -8.42
N GLY A 39 -20.41 -4.19 -8.98
CA GLY A 39 -21.88 -4.18 -9.03
C GLY A 39 -22.53 -5.33 -9.83
N PHE A 40 -21.72 -6.28 -10.32
CA PHE A 40 -22.15 -7.45 -11.09
C PHE A 40 -21.96 -8.77 -10.34
N GLY A 41 -21.63 -8.72 -9.04
CA GLY A 41 -21.43 -9.89 -8.19
C GLY A 41 -20.07 -10.58 -8.37
N GLY A 42 -19.12 -9.91 -9.04
CA GLY A 42 -17.73 -10.34 -9.16
C GLY A 42 -16.80 -9.59 -8.20
N MET A 43 -15.59 -10.12 -8.00
CA MET A 43 -14.55 -9.46 -7.20
C MET A 43 -13.51 -8.82 -8.12
N ASN A 44 -13.35 -7.51 -8.03
CA ASN A 44 -12.22 -6.79 -8.61
C ASN A 44 -11.03 -6.87 -7.65
N ILE A 45 -9.84 -7.11 -8.20
CA ILE A 45 -8.58 -7.01 -7.48
C ILE A 45 -7.83 -5.84 -8.10
N GLY A 46 -7.49 -4.84 -7.30
CA GLY A 46 -6.73 -3.68 -7.74
C GLY A 46 -5.53 -3.42 -6.83
N GLU A 47 -4.63 -2.57 -7.30
CA GLU A 47 -3.43 -2.17 -6.56
C GLU A 47 -3.39 -0.67 -6.39
N ALA A 48 -2.98 -0.23 -5.20
CA ALA A 48 -2.81 1.17 -4.87
C ALA A 48 -1.42 1.38 -4.29
N THR A 49 -0.68 2.34 -4.84
CA THR A 49 0.63 2.74 -4.34
C THR A 49 0.52 4.09 -3.65
N ALA A 50 1.02 4.20 -2.43
CA ALA A 50 1.07 5.43 -1.66
C ALA A 50 2.49 5.72 -1.17
N LEU A 51 2.83 7.00 -1.07
CA LEU A 51 4.03 7.47 -0.37
C LEU A 51 3.62 7.93 1.02
N ILE A 52 4.34 7.47 2.03
CA ILE A 52 4.14 7.87 3.43
C ILE A 52 5.35 8.65 3.90
N ASP A 53 5.10 9.87 4.37
CA ASP A 53 6.07 10.64 5.12
C ASP A 53 6.27 10.04 6.53
N ASN A 54 7.51 9.74 6.90
CA ASN A 54 7.81 9.07 8.17
C ASN A 54 7.59 9.96 9.40
N GLU A 55 7.74 11.28 9.26
CA GLU A 55 7.69 12.25 10.36
C GLU A 55 6.24 12.59 10.73
N THR A 56 5.41 12.79 9.71
CA THR A 56 4.02 13.24 9.85
C THR A 56 3.02 12.11 9.67
N CYS A 57 3.45 10.92 9.22
CA CYS A 57 2.59 9.82 8.80
C CYS A 57 1.59 10.22 7.69
N HIS A 58 1.85 11.30 6.97
CA HIS A 58 0.99 11.76 5.88
C HIS A 58 1.13 10.82 4.68
N ALA A 59 0.01 10.33 4.17
CA ALA A 59 -0.03 9.42 3.03
C ALA A 59 -0.53 10.15 1.79
N THR A 60 0.27 10.12 0.72
CA THR A 60 -0.09 10.64 -0.58
C THR A 60 -0.26 9.48 -1.54
N ALA A 61 -1.46 9.30 -2.11
CA ALA A 61 -1.71 8.29 -3.13
C ALA A 61 -1.02 8.71 -4.44
N VAL A 62 -0.22 7.81 -5.01
CA VAL A 62 0.53 8.08 -6.25
C VAL A 62 -0.14 7.41 -7.44
N ILE A 63 -0.59 6.17 -7.29
CA ILE A 63 -1.17 5.35 -8.37
C ILE A 63 -2.30 4.50 -7.79
N ILE A 64 -3.43 4.44 -8.49
CA ILE A 64 -4.54 3.52 -8.22
C ILE A 64 -4.89 2.85 -9.55
N GLU A 65 -4.82 1.52 -9.58
CA GLU A 65 -5.20 0.67 -10.72
C GLU A 65 -6.39 -0.23 -10.39
#